data_AF-A0A091B928-F1
#
_entry.id   AF-A0A091B928-F1
#
_cell.length_a   1.000
_cell.length_b   1.000
_cell.length_c   1.000
_cell.angle_alpha   90.00
_cell.angle_beta   90.00
_cell.angle_gamma   90.00
#
_symmetry.space_group_name_H-M   'P 1'
#
loop_
_entity.id
_entity.type
_entity.pdbx_description
1 polymer ?
#
loop_
_entity_poly.entity_id
_entity_poly.type
_entity_poly.pdbx_seq_one_letter_code
_entity_poly.pdbx_strand_id
1 'polypeptide(L)'
;MSIRPLTLAIALTFAAGLPGCTREAPPADSAPTAAAPAGDTTADAVPAPAEIAAKVAAYAEVPLTADLSHLSEGDRQAIDYLLQAGRIVDALFRRQVYGDLDGLLSTIDDPATRRFVEINYGPWDILDDHRPFVAGVGPRPPGARFYPADMTKEEFAAADLPGKDSPYTIIARDEAGALVVVPYHVEFADELHQVAALLLKAADVASDPKFADYLRLRADALLSGDYQPSDMAWMDMKDSPIDVVIGPIESYQDQLYGLKTAFEAFVLVKDIEWSARLQRFAQHLPALQRGLPVEDRYKAEMPGTDADLNAYFALYYGGDANAGAKTIAINLPNDEEVQLAKGSRRLQLENTMRAKFDTILVPIADALIDPSQRGRITFDAFFENVMFHEVAHGLGIKNTLDGRGTVREALTDLTASYEEGKADILGLYMIGALGGMGELDADKLDDNYVTFLAGIFRSVRFGAGSAHGQANMVAFNFLHERGAFARNAASGTWRVDFAKMREAVDALSAKILTLQGDGDYEAARAFRDQYGKVPAALQADLDALAAREIPVDIVLRQD
;
A
#
# COMPACT_ATOMS: atom_id res chain seq x y z
N MET A 1 35.42 -7.71 -46.84
CA MET A 1 36.19 -7.90 -45.58
C MET A 1 35.16 -8.03 -44.46
N SER A 2 34.62 -9.22 -44.26
CA SER A 2 35.11 -10.30 -43.37
C SER A 2 34.97 -10.00 -41.87
N ILE A 3 33.75 -10.26 -41.39
CA ILE A 3 33.33 -10.92 -40.15
C ILE A 3 34.46 -11.36 -39.18
N ARG A 4 34.30 -11.04 -37.89
CA ARG A 4 34.63 -11.92 -36.75
C ARG A 4 33.59 -11.78 -35.62
N PRO A 5 33.07 -12.89 -35.05
CA PRO A 5 32.13 -12.89 -33.93
C PRO A 5 32.86 -13.05 -32.58
N LEU A 6 32.25 -12.57 -31.50
CA LEU A 6 32.70 -12.81 -30.12
C LEU A 6 31.95 -14.02 -29.56
N THR A 7 32.73 -15.04 -29.22
CA THR A 7 32.29 -16.34 -28.71
C THR A 7 32.01 -16.25 -27.21
N LEU A 8 30.81 -16.65 -26.78
CA LEU A 8 30.45 -16.87 -25.38
C LEU A 8 30.94 -18.26 -24.95
N ALA A 9 31.79 -18.32 -23.93
CA ALA A 9 32.37 -19.57 -23.44
C ALA A 9 31.43 -20.21 -22.41
N ILE A 10 30.92 -21.40 -22.75
CA ILE A 10 30.26 -22.35 -21.86
C ILE A 10 31.35 -23.19 -21.20
N ALA A 11 31.41 -23.21 -19.86
CA ALA A 11 32.24 -24.15 -19.11
C ALA A 11 31.39 -25.36 -18.69
N LEU A 12 31.54 -26.45 -19.44
CA LEU A 12 31.21 -27.81 -19.01
C LEU A 12 32.44 -28.41 -18.31
N THR A 13 32.25 -29.02 -17.14
CA THR A 13 33.23 -29.94 -16.56
C THR A 13 32.57 -31.28 -16.21
N PHE A 14 33.16 -32.35 -16.72
CA PHE A 14 32.72 -33.74 -16.65
C PHE A 14 33.30 -34.47 -15.42
N ALA A 15 32.39 -35.12 -14.67
CA ALA A 15 32.42 -36.44 -14.01
C ALA A 15 33.70 -37.07 -13.42
N ALA A 16 33.56 -37.58 -12.18
CA ALA A 16 34.03 -38.92 -11.78
C ALA A 16 33.20 -39.46 -10.58
N GLY A 17 32.55 -40.63 -10.75
CA GLY A 17 32.04 -41.48 -9.65
C GLY A 17 33.17 -42.29 -9.01
N LEU A 18 33.10 -42.97 -7.85
CA LEU A 18 32.12 -43.71 -7.01
C LEU A 18 32.83 -43.93 -5.62
N PRO A 19 32.32 -44.67 -4.61
CA PRO A 19 30.96 -45.03 -4.18
C PRO A 19 30.66 -44.72 -2.69
N GLY A 20 29.37 -44.72 -2.33
CA GLY A 20 28.81 -45.30 -1.09
C GLY A 20 29.34 -44.88 0.29
N CYS A 21 28.59 -44.01 0.97
CA CYS A 21 28.25 -44.17 2.39
C CYS A 21 26.94 -43.44 2.68
N THR A 22 25.87 -44.20 2.82
CA THR A 22 24.57 -43.79 3.36
C THR A 22 24.76 -43.22 4.76
N ARG A 23 24.51 -41.92 4.92
CA ARG A 23 24.18 -41.32 6.22
C ARG A 23 22.75 -40.83 6.15
N GLU A 24 21.89 -41.62 6.75
CA GLU A 24 20.51 -41.36 7.11
C GLU A 24 20.43 -40.00 7.81
N ALA A 25 19.68 -39.07 7.22
CA ALA A 25 19.35 -37.80 7.88
C ALA A 25 18.38 -38.12 9.03
N PRO A 26 18.60 -37.58 10.24
CA PRO A 26 17.68 -37.78 11.35
C PRO A 26 16.32 -37.15 11.01
N PRO A 27 15.21 -37.71 11.53
CA PRO A 27 13.88 -37.17 11.29
C PRO A 27 13.82 -35.72 11.76
N ALA A 28 13.15 -34.88 10.97
CA ALA A 28 12.80 -33.53 11.36
C ALA A 28 11.94 -33.61 12.64
N ASP A 29 12.57 -33.33 13.78
CA ASP A 29 11.88 -33.15 15.04
C ASP A 29 10.85 -32.04 14.85
N SER A 30 9.60 -32.40 15.12
CA SER A 30 8.46 -31.51 15.24
C SER A 30 8.83 -30.26 16.02
N ALA A 31 8.77 -29.10 15.36
CA ALA A 31 8.72 -27.82 16.04
C ALA A 31 7.58 -27.87 17.08
N PRO A 32 7.82 -27.46 18.33
CA PRO A 32 6.76 -27.45 19.32
C PRO A 32 5.70 -26.44 18.87
N THR A 33 4.52 -26.95 18.53
CA THR A 33 3.30 -26.17 18.43
C THR A 33 3.17 -25.43 19.75
N ALA A 34 3.42 -24.12 19.74
CA ALA A 34 3.03 -23.26 20.83
C ALA A 34 1.50 -23.33 20.87
N ALA A 35 0.99 -24.17 21.76
CA ALA A 35 -0.41 -24.17 22.11
C ALA A 35 -0.75 -22.74 22.54
N ALA A 36 -1.54 -22.06 21.72
CA ALA A 36 -2.20 -20.84 22.12
C ALA A 36 -2.89 -21.10 23.46
N PRO A 37 -2.79 -20.20 24.46
CA PRO A 37 -3.59 -20.35 25.65
C PRO A 37 -5.05 -20.39 25.18
N ALA A 38 -5.74 -21.47 25.54
CA ALA A 38 -7.19 -21.57 25.40
C ALA A 38 -7.82 -20.46 26.26
N GLY A 39 -7.93 -19.26 25.68
CA GLY A 39 -8.84 -18.24 26.14
C GLY A 39 -10.25 -18.75 25.87
N ASP A 40 -11.11 -18.65 26.88
CA ASP A 40 -12.54 -18.93 26.78
C ASP A 40 -13.11 -18.38 25.47
N THR A 41 -13.46 -19.26 24.55
CA THR A 41 -14.24 -18.93 23.36
C THR A 41 -15.66 -18.63 23.82
N THR A 42 -15.89 -17.39 24.24
CA THR A 42 -17.23 -16.82 24.08
C THR A 42 -17.51 -16.84 22.58
N ALA A 43 -18.44 -17.70 22.16
CA ALA A 43 -18.86 -17.83 20.77
C ALA A 43 -19.14 -16.44 20.18
N ASP A 44 -18.65 -16.22 18.96
CA ASP A 44 -18.82 -15.01 18.14
C ASP A 44 -20.30 -14.57 18.10
N ALA A 45 -20.70 -13.74 19.06
CA ALA A 45 -21.94 -13.02 18.97
C ALA A 45 -21.78 -11.99 17.86
N VAL A 46 -22.72 -11.98 16.92
CA VAL A 46 -22.86 -10.93 15.92
C VAL A 46 -22.89 -9.58 16.67
N PRO A 47 -22.09 -8.58 16.26
CA PRO A 47 -22.11 -7.26 16.87
C PRO A 47 -23.53 -6.70 16.98
N ALA A 48 -23.82 -6.01 18.08
CA ALA A 48 -25.13 -5.37 18.22
C ALA A 48 -25.30 -4.28 17.15
N PRO A 49 -26.53 -3.98 16.67
CA PRO A 49 -26.74 -2.93 15.64
C PRO A 49 -26.13 -1.57 16.00
N ALA A 50 -26.11 -1.20 17.29
CA ALA A 50 -25.48 0.02 17.77
C ALA A 50 -23.95 0.03 17.58
N GLU A 51 -23.30 -1.13 17.70
CA GLU A 51 -21.87 -1.28 17.46
C GLU A 51 -21.55 -1.13 15.97
N ILE A 52 -22.38 -1.73 15.09
CA ILE A 52 -22.25 -1.57 13.63
C ILE A 52 -22.49 -0.11 13.23
N ALA A 53 -23.47 0.57 13.82
CA ALA A 53 -23.71 1.98 13.58
C ALA A 53 -22.49 2.85 13.97
N ALA A 54 -21.82 2.54 15.09
CA ALA A 54 -20.58 3.20 15.47
C ALA A 54 -19.43 2.92 14.48
N LYS A 55 -19.31 1.68 13.98
CA LYS A 55 -18.34 1.32 12.94
C LYS A 55 -18.59 2.08 11.63
N VAL A 56 -19.84 2.26 11.21
CA VAL A 56 -20.18 3.09 10.05
C VAL A 56 -19.84 4.55 10.30
N ALA A 57 -20.15 5.08 11.49
CA ALA A 57 -19.85 6.46 11.87
C ALA A 57 -18.34 6.75 11.94
N ALA A 58 -17.50 5.71 12.09
CA ALA A 58 -16.06 5.83 12.02
C ALA A 58 -15.53 6.08 10.59
N TYR A 59 -16.39 6.08 9.57
CA TYR A 59 -16.05 6.51 8.21
C TYR A 59 -16.68 7.89 7.92
N ALA A 60 -15.85 8.90 7.69
CA ALA A 60 -16.34 10.19 7.23
C ALA A 60 -16.67 10.15 5.74
N GLU A 61 -17.88 10.54 5.36
CA GLU A 61 -18.24 10.70 3.96
C GLU A 61 -17.68 12.00 3.39
N VAL A 62 -16.93 11.91 2.30
CA VAL A 62 -16.23 13.05 1.67
C VAL A 62 -16.48 13.09 0.16
N PRO A 63 -16.70 14.27 -0.43
CA PRO A 63 -16.81 14.39 -1.88
C PRO A 63 -15.45 14.30 -2.54
N LEU A 64 -15.37 13.53 -3.62
CA LEU A 64 -14.18 13.46 -4.44
C LEU A 64 -14.27 14.52 -5.55
N THR A 65 -13.38 15.51 -5.51
CA THR A 65 -13.42 16.67 -6.43
C THR A 65 -12.04 16.96 -7.01
N ALA A 66 -12.02 17.49 -8.23
CA ALA A 66 -10.82 17.98 -8.91
C ALA A 66 -11.19 19.10 -9.90
N ASP A 67 -10.26 20.02 -10.17
CA ASP A 67 -10.44 21.01 -11.23
C ASP A 67 -10.15 20.38 -12.61
N LEU A 68 -11.16 20.36 -13.48
CA LEU A 68 -11.07 19.81 -14.83
C LEU A 68 -11.01 20.89 -15.92
N SER A 69 -10.93 22.17 -15.53
CA SER A 69 -11.01 23.32 -16.45
C SER A 69 -9.85 23.37 -17.46
N HIS A 70 -8.70 22.81 -17.09
CA HIS A 70 -7.50 22.74 -17.91
C HIS A 70 -7.51 21.60 -18.93
N LEU A 71 -8.43 20.64 -18.82
CA LEU A 71 -8.52 19.48 -19.72
C LEU A 71 -9.11 19.86 -21.09
N SER A 72 -8.78 19.08 -22.12
CA SER A 72 -9.44 19.22 -23.42
C SER A 72 -10.89 18.69 -23.36
N GLU A 73 -11.70 19.01 -24.37
CA GLU A 73 -13.04 18.42 -24.49
C GLU A 73 -12.97 16.89 -24.67
N GLY A 74 -11.98 16.43 -25.45
CA GLY A 74 -11.73 15.00 -25.65
C GLY A 74 -11.34 14.27 -24.37
N ASP A 75 -10.48 14.86 -23.53
CA ASP A 75 -10.09 14.23 -22.26
C ASP A 75 -11.24 14.18 -21.25
N ARG A 76 -12.08 15.22 -21.19
CA ARG A 76 -13.30 15.18 -20.37
C ARG A 76 -14.25 14.08 -20.85
N GLN A 77 -14.42 13.93 -22.16
CA GLN A 77 -15.23 12.84 -22.71
C GLN A 77 -14.59 11.46 -22.46
N ALA A 78 -13.27 11.34 -22.50
CA ALA A 78 -12.57 10.12 -22.12
C ALA A 78 -12.85 9.75 -20.66
N ILE A 79 -12.76 10.72 -19.73
CA ILE A 79 -13.12 10.52 -18.32
C ILE A 79 -14.53 9.93 -18.18
N ASP A 80 -15.52 10.46 -18.88
CA ASP A 80 -16.90 9.93 -18.80
C ASP A 80 -16.98 8.43 -19.17
N TYR A 81 -16.23 7.99 -20.18
CA TYR A 81 -16.15 6.57 -20.54
C TYR A 81 -15.38 5.75 -19.49
N LEU A 82 -14.30 6.30 -18.92
CA LEU A 82 -13.51 5.63 -17.88
C LEU A 82 -14.30 5.47 -16.58
N LEU A 83 -15.12 6.46 -16.20
CA LEU A 83 -16.04 6.35 -15.06
C LEU A 83 -17.08 5.25 -15.26
N GLN A 84 -17.63 5.11 -16.47
CA GLN A 84 -18.54 4.02 -16.81
C GLN A 84 -17.83 2.66 -16.73
N ALA A 85 -16.60 2.56 -17.22
CA ALA A 85 -15.79 1.34 -17.17
C ALA A 85 -15.47 0.96 -15.72
N GLY A 86 -15.09 1.94 -14.88
CA GLY A 86 -14.80 1.74 -13.46
C GLY A 86 -15.99 1.17 -12.69
N ARG A 87 -17.23 1.60 -12.98
CA ARG A 87 -18.45 1.06 -12.35
C ARG A 87 -18.69 -0.41 -12.68
N ILE A 88 -18.32 -0.86 -13.87
CA ILE A 88 -18.42 -2.28 -14.26
C ILE A 88 -17.36 -3.09 -13.50
N VAL A 89 -16.14 -2.56 -13.41
CA VAL A 89 -15.04 -3.18 -12.65
C VAL A 89 -15.37 -3.28 -11.14
N ASP A 90 -16.05 -2.27 -10.58
CA ASP A 90 -16.57 -2.32 -9.22
C ASP A 90 -17.52 -3.51 -8.98
N ALA A 91 -18.41 -3.79 -9.94
CA ALA A 91 -19.31 -4.93 -9.87
C ALA A 91 -18.57 -6.27 -10.04
N LEU A 92 -17.54 -6.33 -10.88
CA LEU A 92 -16.68 -7.52 -11.03
C LEU A 92 -15.99 -7.91 -9.74
N PHE A 93 -15.46 -6.92 -9.01
CA PHE A 93 -14.83 -7.16 -7.72
C PHE A 93 -15.83 -7.76 -6.70
N ARG A 94 -17.06 -7.24 -6.62
CA ARG A 94 -18.12 -7.82 -5.76
C ARG A 94 -18.34 -9.31 -6.06
N ARG A 95 -18.31 -9.70 -7.35
CA ARG A 95 -18.40 -11.11 -7.77
C ARG A 95 -17.21 -11.94 -7.30
N GLN A 96 -15.99 -11.39 -7.31
CA GLN A 96 -14.76 -12.08 -6.87
C GLN A 96 -14.72 -12.30 -5.35
N VAL A 97 -15.16 -11.33 -4.54
CA VAL A 97 -15.00 -11.42 -3.08
C VAL A 97 -16.20 -12.00 -2.35
N TYR A 98 -17.41 -11.85 -2.89
CA TYR A 98 -18.63 -12.32 -2.24
C TYR A 98 -19.60 -13.06 -3.17
N GLY A 99 -19.84 -12.54 -4.37
CA GLY A 99 -20.86 -13.06 -5.28
C GLY A 99 -22.13 -12.23 -5.28
N ASP A 100 -23.25 -12.80 -4.80
CA ASP A 100 -24.56 -12.15 -4.82
C ASP A 100 -24.73 -11.17 -3.63
N LEU A 101 -24.00 -10.05 -3.70
CA LEU A 101 -24.02 -9.02 -2.65
C LEU A 101 -25.40 -8.36 -2.55
N ASP A 102 -26.11 -8.17 -3.67
CA ASP A 102 -27.45 -7.60 -3.68
C ASP A 102 -28.46 -8.52 -2.99
N GLY A 103 -28.34 -9.84 -3.23
CA GLY A 103 -29.07 -10.87 -2.50
C GLY A 103 -28.84 -10.78 -1.00
N LEU A 104 -27.58 -10.70 -0.53
CA LEU A 104 -27.28 -10.50 0.88
C LEU A 104 -27.91 -9.21 1.42
N LEU A 105 -27.66 -8.08 0.75
CA LEU A 105 -28.20 -6.78 1.15
C LEU A 105 -29.72 -6.84 1.26
N SER A 106 -30.44 -7.54 0.37
CA SER A 106 -31.89 -7.68 0.44
C SER A 106 -32.43 -8.37 1.70
N THR A 107 -31.59 -9.14 2.40
CA THR A 107 -31.94 -9.83 3.65
C THR A 107 -31.66 -9.00 4.90
N ILE A 108 -31.00 -7.85 4.76
CA ILE A 108 -30.60 -6.99 5.88
C ILE A 108 -31.55 -5.80 5.97
N ASP A 109 -32.33 -5.75 7.05
CA ASP A 109 -33.27 -4.66 7.34
C ASP A 109 -32.58 -3.42 7.94
N ASP A 110 -31.54 -3.64 8.77
CA ASP A 110 -30.86 -2.57 9.48
C ASP A 110 -30.01 -1.69 8.53
N PRO A 111 -30.30 -0.38 8.40
CA PRO A 111 -29.60 0.48 7.43
C PRO A 111 -28.11 0.63 7.69
N ALA A 112 -27.67 0.64 8.96
CA ALA A 112 -26.25 0.73 9.30
C ALA A 112 -25.51 -0.55 8.86
N THR A 113 -26.09 -1.72 9.11
CA THR A 113 -25.56 -3.00 8.65
C THR A 113 -25.48 -3.08 7.15
N ARG A 114 -26.52 -2.64 6.41
CA ARG A 114 -26.47 -2.56 4.94
C ARG A 114 -25.32 -1.67 4.48
N ARG A 115 -25.22 -0.46 5.04
CA ARG A 115 -24.16 0.49 4.70
C ARG A 115 -22.77 -0.08 4.99
N PHE A 116 -22.62 -0.82 6.08
CA PHE A 116 -21.35 -1.43 6.43
C PHE A 116 -20.96 -2.58 5.49
N VAL A 117 -21.94 -3.37 5.01
CA VAL A 117 -21.72 -4.36 3.95
C VAL A 117 -21.26 -3.69 2.65
N GLU A 118 -21.85 -2.56 2.27
CA GLU A 118 -21.43 -1.79 1.08
C GLU A 118 -20.00 -1.27 1.19
N ILE A 119 -19.62 -0.73 2.35
CA ILE A 119 -18.26 -0.21 2.61
C ILE A 119 -17.22 -1.33 2.50
N ASN A 120 -17.53 -2.53 3.01
CA ASN A 120 -16.60 -3.65 3.08
C ASN A 120 -16.70 -4.61 1.89
N TYR A 121 -17.60 -4.35 0.92
CA TYR A 121 -17.87 -5.27 -0.21
C TYR A 121 -18.25 -6.69 0.23
N GLY A 122 -18.84 -6.80 1.42
CA GLY A 122 -19.15 -8.08 2.05
C GLY A 122 -19.45 -7.96 3.54
N PRO A 123 -19.89 -9.05 4.17
CA PRO A 123 -20.29 -9.12 5.59
C PRO A 123 -19.14 -9.25 6.60
N TRP A 124 -17.91 -8.84 6.22
CA TRP A 124 -16.69 -8.99 7.01
C TRP A 124 -15.98 -7.65 7.16
N ASP A 125 -15.65 -7.26 8.38
CA ASP A 125 -15.02 -5.96 8.65
C ASP A 125 -13.53 -5.99 8.27
N ILE A 126 -13.18 -5.31 7.18
CA ILE A 126 -11.81 -5.27 6.64
C ILE A 126 -10.83 -4.68 7.65
N LEU A 127 -11.26 -3.75 8.51
CA LEU A 127 -10.39 -3.11 9.50
C LEU A 127 -10.28 -3.89 10.82
N ASP A 128 -11.08 -4.94 10.98
CA ASP A 128 -11.15 -5.79 12.17
C ASP A 128 -10.92 -7.25 11.80
N ASP A 129 -9.83 -7.50 11.05
CA ASP A 129 -9.35 -8.83 10.63
C ASP A 129 -10.43 -9.69 9.94
N HIS A 130 -11.25 -9.06 9.11
CA HIS A 130 -12.38 -9.68 8.42
C HIS A 130 -13.38 -10.39 9.35
N ARG A 131 -13.53 -9.89 10.58
CA ARG A 131 -14.52 -10.41 11.52
C ARG A 131 -15.93 -10.32 10.91
N PRO A 132 -16.71 -11.42 10.88
CA PRO A 132 -18.07 -11.39 10.36
C PRO A 132 -18.98 -10.54 11.26
N PHE A 133 -19.82 -9.72 10.65
CA PHE A 133 -20.76 -8.84 11.37
C PHE A 133 -22.23 -9.00 10.96
N VAL A 134 -22.54 -9.97 10.10
CA VAL A 134 -23.92 -10.30 9.71
C VAL A 134 -24.30 -11.68 10.26
N ALA A 135 -25.52 -11.80 10.78
CA ALA A 135 -25.99 -13.05 11.37
C ALA A 135 -26.03 -14.21 10.37
N GLY A 136 -25.54 -15.38 10.78
CA GLY A 136 -25.47 -16.58 9.95
C GLY A 136 -24.31 -16.60 8.95
N VAL A 137 -23.52 -15.53 8.87
CA VAL A 137 -22.30 -15.48 8.07
C VAL A 137 -21.14 -16.07 8.89
N GLY A 138 -20.41 -17.02 8.31
CA GLY A 138 -19.20 -17.59 8.89
C GLY A 138 -17.95 -16.75 8.63
N PRO A 139 -16.75 -17.24 9.01
CA PRO A 139 -15.48 -16.59 8.68
C PRO A 139 -15.33 -16.36 7.17
N ARG A 140 -14.62 -15.30 6.79
CA ARG A 140 -14.29 -15.01 5.38
C ARG A 140 -13.47 -16.18 4.81
N PRO A 141 -13.87 -16.79 3.68
CA PRO A 141 -13.05 -17.80 3.02
C PRO A 141 -11.68 -17.20 2.62
N PRO A 142 -10.54 -17.81 3.01
CA PRO A 142 -9.22 -17.23 2.71
C PRO A 142 -8.96 -17.07 1.21
N GLY A 143 -9.45 -18.00 0.39
CA GLY A 143 -9.35 -17.93 -1.07
C GLY A 143 -10.42 -17.07 -1.74
N ALA A 144 -11.21 -16.32 -0.97
CA ALA A 144 -12.40 -15.62 -1.45
C ALA A 144 -13.26 -16.52 -2.36
N ARG A 145 -13.50 -16.11 -3.61
CA ARG A 145 -14.10 -16.97 -4.66
C ARG A 145 -13.14 -17.27 -5.81
N PHE A 146 -11.83 -17.16 -5.58
CA PHE A 146 -10.83 -17.54 -6.58
C PHE A 146 -10.59 -19.06 -6.66
N TYR A 147 -11.06 -19.80 -5.65
CA TYR A 147 -10.91 -21.24 -5.51
C TYR A 147 -12.23 -21.87 -5.06
N PRO A 148 -12.47 -23.17 -5.30
CA PRO A 148 -13.63 -23.87 -4.74
C PRO A 148 -13.55 -23.88 -3.21
N ALA A 149 -14.68 -23.65 -2.54
CA ALA A 149 -14.72 -23.52 -1.08
C ALA A 149 -14.33 -24.82 -0.34
N ASP A 150 -14.44 -25.97 -0.99
CA ASP A 150 -14.09 -27.29 -0.48
C ASP A 150 -12.69 -27.78 -0.93
N MET A 151 -11.95 -26.97 -1.70
CA MET A 151 -10.62 -27.33 -2.20
C MET A 151 -9.60 -27.36 -1.06
N THR A 152 -8.84 -28.45 -0.97
CA THR A 152 -7.72 -28.54 -0.01
C THR A 152 -6.40 -28.05 -0.62
N LYS A 153 -5.43 -27.72 0.25
CA LYS A 153 -4.10 -27.33 -0.20
C LYS A 153 -3.37 -28.47 -0.92
N GLU A 154 -3.58 -29.70 -0.46
CA GLU A 154 -3.02 -30.91 -1.06
C GLU A 154 -3.61 -31.17 -2.44
N GLU A 155 -4.92 -30.95 -2.61
CA GLU A 155 -5.60 -31.07 -3.90
C GLU A 155 -5.02 -30.07 -4.91
N PHE A 156 -4.89 -28.79 -4.53
CA PHE A 156 -4.29 -27.76 -5.38
C PHE A 156 -2.82 -28.04 -5.71
N ALA A 157 -2.03 -28.52 -4.74
CA ALA A 157 -0.62 -28.83 -4.93
C ALA A 157 -0.41 -30.04 -5.84
N ALA A 158 -1.29 -31.04 -5.79
CA ALA A 158 -1.22 -32.24 -6.61
C ALA A 158 -1.78 -32.05 -8.04
N ALA A 159 -2.58 -31.02 -8.26
CA ALA A 159 -3.18 -30.71 -9.56
C ALA A 159 -2.14 -30.22 -10.58
N ASP A 160 -1.86 -31.03 -11.60
CA ASP A 160 -1.06 -30.63 -12.77
C ASP A 160 -1.93 -29.89 -13.78
N LEU A 161 -2.23 -28.62 -13.47
CA LEU A 161 -3.10 -27.75 -14.25
C LEU A 161 -2.32 -26.53 -14.74
N PRO A 162 -1.93 -26.49 -16.03
CA PRO A 162 -1.28 -25.32 -16.61
C PRO A 162 -2.10 -24.04 -16.37
N GLY A 163 -1.44 -23.00 -15.87
CA GLY A 163 -2.09 -21.71 -15.55
C GLY A 163 -2.78 -21.64 -14.19
N LYS A 164 -2.75 -22.71 -13.37
CA LYS A 164 -3.32 -22.68 -12.02
C LYS A 164 -2.68 -21.65 -11.09
N ASP A 165 -1.42 -21.31 -11.33
CA ASP A 165 -0.67 -20.31 -10.55
C ASP A 165 -0.70 -18.91 -11.19
N SER A 166 -1.40 -18.75 -12.33
CA SER A 166 -1.53 -17.45 -12.99
C SER A 166 -2.36 -16.48 -12.14
N PRO A 167 -2.02 -15.18 -12.12
CA PRO A 167 -2.80 -14.17 -11.42
C PRO A 167 -4.18 -13.90 -12.03
N TYR A 168 -4.40 -14.32 -13.28
CA TYR A 168 -5.58 -13.98 -14.09
C TYR A 168 -6.50 -15.19 -14.35
N THR A 169 -6.52 -16.14 -13.41
CA THR A 169 -7.34 -17.36 -13.50
C THR A 169 -8.07 -17.68 -12.20
N ILE A 170 -9.25 -18.27 -12.30
CA ILE A 170 -9.97 -18.91 -11.19
C ILE A 170 -9.72 -20.41 -11.25
N ILE A 171 -9.63 -21.04 -10.09
CA ILE A 171 -9.75 -22.50 -9.98
C ILE A 171 -11.21 -22.84 -9.71
N ALA A 172 -11.80 -23.66 -10.56
CA ALA A 172 -13.17 -24.11 -10.43
C ALA A 172 -13.23 -25.65 -10.38
N ARG A 173 -14.42 -26.20 -10.15
CA ARG A 173 -14.70 -27.62 -10.35
C ARG A 173 -15.50 -27.79 -11.64
N ASP A 174 -15.15 -28.80 -12.43
CA ASP A 174 -15.98 -29.24 -13.56
C ASP A 174 -17.18 -30.10 -13.10
N GLU A 175 -17.98 -30.57 -14.06
CA GLU A 175 -19.14 -31.44 -13.78
C GLU A 175 -18.76 -32.77 -13.12
N ALA A 176 -17.52 -33.24 -13.29
CA ALA A 176 -16.99 -34.45 -12.66
C ALA A 176 -16.38 -34.18 -11.27
N GLY A 177 -16.34 -32.93 -10.83
CA GLY A 177 -15.76 -32.49 -9.56
C GLY A 177 -14.25 -32.29 -9.59
N ALA A 178 -13.61 -32.43 -10.75
CA ALA A 178 -12.17 -32.23 -10.91
C ALA A 178 -11.83 -30.73 -10.98
N LEU A 179 -10.66 -30.36 -10.47
CA LEU A 179 -10.19 -28.98 -10.57
C LEU A 179 -9.90 -28.61 -12.03
N VAL A 180 -10.32 -27.41 -12.42
CA VAL A 180 -10.07 -26.81 -13.73
C VAL A 180 -9.64 -25.36 -13.59
N VAL A 181 -8.90 -24.86 -14.58
CA VAL A 181 -8.46 -23.47 -14.65
C VAL A 181 -9.38 -22.71 -15.60
N VAL A 182 -9.97 -21.62 -15.10
CA VAL A 182 -10.84 -20.74 -15.89
C VAL A 182 -10.18 -19.34 -15.96
N PRO A 183 -9.72 -18.90 -17.15
CA PRO A 183 -9.18 -17.55 -17.31
C PRO A 183 -10.22 -16.46 -17.02
N TYR A 184 -9.79 -15.32 -16.49
CA TYR A 184 -10.69 -14.20 -16.18
C TYR A 184 -11.44 -13.69 -17.41
N HIS A 185 -10.77 -13.61 -18.57
CA HIS A 185 -11.41 -13.20 -19.83
C HIS A 185 -12.50 -14.18 -20.31
N VAL A 186 -12.55 -15.39 -19.76
CA VAL A 186 -13.63 -16.37 -19.99
C VAL A 186 -14.72 -16.24 -18.92
N GLU A 187 -14.34 -16.24 -17.63
CA GLU A 187 -15.29 -16.15 -16.51
C GLU A 187 -16.12 -14.85 -16.50
N PHE A 188 -15.49 -13.74 -16.89
CA PHE A 188 -16.06 -12.40 -16.83
C PHE A 188 -16.25 -11.79 -18.23
N ALA A 189 -16.42 -12.63 -19.25
CA ALA A 189 -16.38 -12.22 -20.65
C ALA A 189 -17.35 -11.08 -21.01
N ASP A 190 -18.58 -11.13 -20.52
CA ASP A 190 -19.62 -10.15 -20.87
C ASP A 190 -19.29 -8.74 -20.35
N GLU A 191 -18.85 -8.64 -19.09
CA GLU A 191 -18.42 -7.39 -18.49
C GLU A 191 -17.10 -6.90 -19.09
N LEU A 192 -16.13 -7.77 -19.31
CA LEU A 192 -14.83 -7.39 -19.85
C LEU A 192 -14.93 -6.89 -21.29
N HIS A 193 -15.83 -7.44 -22.12
CA HIS A 193 -16.14 -6.86 -23.43
C HIS A 193 -16.72 -5.44 -23.34
N GLN A 194 -17.57 -5.15 -22.34
CA GLN A 194 -18.12 -3.82 -22.15
C GLN A 194 -17.06 -2.82 -21.68
N VAL A 195 -16.21 -3.23 -20.73
CA VAL A 195 -15.07 -2.42 -20.27
C VAL A 195 -14.13 -2.14 -21.44
N ALA A 196 -13.72 -3.16 -22.20
CA ALA A 196 -12.87 -3.00 -23.37
C ALA A 196 -13.47 -2.01 -24.40
N ALA A 197 -14.76 -2.12 -24.70
CA ALA A 197 -15.44 -1.19 -25.61
C ALA A 197 -15.45 0.27 -25.10
N LEU A 198 -15.54 0.49 -23.79
CA LEU A 198 -15.45 1.83 -23.18
C LEU A 198 -14.03 2.38 -23.22
N LEU A 199 -13.01 1.55 -22.96
CA LEU A 199 -11.61 1.95 -23.09
C LEU A 199 -11.26 2.34 -24.53
N LEU A 200 -11.77 1.62 -25.53
CA LEU A 200 -11.60 1.98 -26.94
C LEU A 200 -12.24 3.33 -27.28
N LYS A 201 -13.46 3.59 -26.78
CA LYS A 201 -14.12 4.90 -26.95
C LYS A 201 -13.33 6.03 -26.29
N ALA A 202 -12.77 5.80 -25.10
CA ALA A 202 -11.89 6.75 -24.43
C ALA A 202 -10.62 7.01 -25.25
N ALA A 203 -10.01 5.95 -25.81
CA ALA A 203 -8.82 6.05 -26.65
C ALA A 203 -9.04 6.86 -27.94
N ASP A 204 -10.25 6.87 -28.49
CA ASP A 204 -10.58 7.60 -29.71
C ASP A 204 -10.72 9.12 -29.49
N VAL A 205 -10.97 9.55 -28.25
CA VAL A 205 -11.18 10.97 -27.91
C VAL A 205 -10.08 11.56 -27.04
N ALA A 206 -9.27 10.73 -26.39
CA ALA A 206 -8.12 11.16 -25.60
C ALA A 206 -7.13 12.00 -26.43
N SER A 207 -6.62 13.07 -25.82
CA SER A 207 -5.70 13.99 -26.48
C SER A 207 -4.27 13.46 -26.57
N ASP A 208 -3.83 12.67 -25.57
CA ASP A 208 -2.49 12.09 -25.53
C ASP A 208 -2.42 10.76 -26.30
N PRO A 209 -1.59 10.65 -27.35
CA PRO A 209 -1.55 9.45 -28.18
C PRO A 209 -1.00 8.21 -27.46
N LYS A 210 -0.12 8.37 -26.45
CA LYS A 210 0.40 7.24 -25.68
C LYS A 210 -0.64 6.71 -24.70
N PHE A 211 -1.42 7.61 -24.08
CA PHE A 211 -2.56 7.22 -23.27
C PHE A 211 -3.61 6.47 -24.11
N ALA A 212 -3.92 6.97 -25.30
CA ALA A 212 -4.81 6.28 -26.23
C ALA A 212 -4.28 4.89 -26.63
N ASP A 213 -2.97 4.74 -26.84
CA ASP A 213 -2.35 3.44 -27.13
C ASP A 213 -2.44 2.47 -25.93
N TYR A 214 -2.12 2.95 -24.72
CA TYR A 214 -2.32 2.20 -23.48
C TYR A 214 -3.77 1.71 -23.33
N LEU A 215 -4.76 2.57 -23.54
CA LEU A 215 -6.17 2.21 -23.43
C LEU A 215 -6.57 1.10 -24.43
N ARG A 216 -6.03 1.12 -25.66
CA ARG A 216 -6.25 0.06 -26.65
C ARG A 216 -5.61 -1.25 -26.21
N LEU A 217 -4.35 -1.21 -25.77
CA LEU A 217 -3.64 -2.40 -25.28
C LEU A 217 -4.29 -2.98 -24.02
N ARG A 218 -4.79 -2.13 -23.12
CA ARG A 218 -5.51 -2.57 -21.92
C ARG A 218 -6.86 -3.18 -22.27
N ALA A 219 -7.56 -2.65 -23.28
CA ALA A 219 -8.77 -3.28 -23.82
C ALA A 219 -8.46 -4.69 -24.36
N ASP A 220 -7.39 -4.85 -25.14
CA ASP A 220 -6.97 -6.16 -25.66
C ASP A 220 -6.53 -7.12 -24.53
N ALA A 221 -5.85 -6.61 -23.50
CA ALA A 221 -5.45 -7.39 -22.32
C ALA A 221 -6.65 -7.96 -21.56
N LEU A 222 -7.72 -7.18 -21.38
CA LEU A 222 -8.94 -7.64 -20.71
C LEU A 222 -9.61 -8.80 -21.46
N LEU A 223 -9.44 -8.88 -22.79
CA LEU A 223 -10.04 -9.91 -23.64
C LEU A 223 -9.14 -11.14 -23.87
N SER A 224 -7.83 -10.98 -23.69
CA SER A 224 -6.83 -12.03 -23.91
C SER A 224 -6.27 -12.63 -22.62
N GLY A 225 -6.31 -11.87 -21.52
CA GLY A 225 -5.60 -12.19 -20.27
C GLY A 225 -4.10 -11.90 -20.29
N ASP A 226 -3.56 -11.26 -21.34
CA ASP A 226 -2.15 -10.87 -21.45
C ASP A 226 -1.98 -9.37 -21.16
N TYR A 227 -1.63 -9.04 -19.91
CA TYR A 227 -1.58 -7.66 -19.42
C TYR A 227 -0.23 -6.97 -19.63
N GLN A 228 0.84 -7.74 -19.75
CA GLN A 228 2.21 -7.22 -19.79
C GLN A 228 2.45 -6.17 -20.89
N PRO A 229 1.94 -6.34 -22.14
CA PRO A 229 2.08 -5.30 -23.17
C PRO A 229 1.42 -3.98 -22.77
N SER A 230 0.24 -4.03 -22.14
CA SER A 230 -0.46 -2.84 -21.68
C SER A 230 0.26 -2.18 -20.50
N ASP A 231 0.86 -2.96 -19.60
CA ASP A 231 1.63 -2.44 -18.47
C ASP A 231 2.90 -1.73 -18.93
N MET A 232 3.60 -2.30 -19.92
CA MET A 232 4.75 -1.64 -20.56
C MET A 232 4.35 -0.30 -21.21
N ALA A 233 3.18 -0.23 -21.86
CA ALA A 233 2.66 1.01 -22.44
C ALA A 233 2.25 2.03 -21.37
N TRP A 234 1.62 1.57 -20.28
CA TRP A 234 1.27 2.39 -19.12
C TRP A 234 2.51 3.01 -18.45
N MET A 235 3.63 2.27 -18.43
CA MET A 235 4.92 2.79 -17.98
C MET A 235 5.47 3.88 -18.90
N ASP A 236 5.21 3.83 -20.20
CA ASP A 236 5.75 4.76 -21.19
C ASP A 236 4.93 6.06 -21.37
N MET A 237 3.69 6.11 -20.86
CA MET A 237 2.86 7.33 -20.84
C MET A 237 3.24 8.24 -19.65
N LYS A 238 3.91 9.36 -19.93
CA LYS A 238 4.36 10.31 -18.89
C LYS A 238 3.64 11.67 -18.93
N ASP A 239 3.10 12.01 -20.09
CA ASP A 239 2.67 13.38 -20.40
C ASP A 239 1.15 13.59 -20.36
N SER A 240 0.37 12.51 -20.31
CA SER A 240 -1.09 12.58 -20.28
C SER A 240 -1.61 13.34 -19.06
N PRO A 241 -2.58 14.26 -19.22
CA PRO A 241 -3.20 14.98 -18.11
C PRO A 241 -4.21 14.10 -17.33
N ILE A 242 -4.62 12.97 -17.90
CA ILE A 242 -5.51 11.98 -17.27
C ILE A 242 -4.82 10.62 -17.23
N ASP A 243 -5.12 9.83 -16.21
CA ASP A 243 -4.62 8.47 -16.05
C ASP A 243 -5.74 7.52 -15.61
N VAL A 244 -5.55 6.23 -15.85
CA VAL A 244 -6.45 5.19 -15.36
C VAL A 244 -5.65 3.94 -15.00
N VAL A 245 -5.84 3.45 -13.78
CA VAL A 245 -5.47 2.09 -13.39
C VAL A 245 -6.76 1.28 -13.43
N ILE A 246 -6.89 0.30 -14.32
CA ILE A 246 -8.14 -0.46 -14.47
C ILE A 246 -7.88 -1.90 -14.92
N GLY A 247 -8.35 -2.87 -14.13
CA GLY A 247 -8.17 -4.30 -14.42
C GLY A 247 -7.94 -5.11 -13.15
N PRO A 248 -7.46 -6.36 -13.27
CA PRO A 248 -7.06 -7.16 -12.13
C PRO A 248 -5.61 -6.82 -11.71
N ILE A 249 -5.43 -6.24 -10.52
CA ILE A 249 -4.16 -5.58 -10.12
C ILE A 249 -3.53 -6.22 -8.87
N GLU A 250 -4.20 -6.14 -7.72
CA GLU A 250 -3.64 -6.55 -6.42
C GLU A 250 -4.07 -7.96 -6.02
N SER A 251 -3.22 -8.71 -5.31
CA SER A 251 -3.53 -10.09 -4.89
C SER A 251 -3.95 -10.25 -3.42
N TYR A 252 -4.16 -9.14 -2.69
CA TYR A 252 -4.44 -9.16 -1.26
C TYR A 252 -5.71 -9.93 -0.87
N GLN A 253 -6.69 -9.99 -1.78
CA GLN A 253 -7.94 -10.72 -1.53
C GLN A 253 -7.75 -12.23 -1.50
N ASP A 254 -6.69 -12.75 -2.13
CA ASP A 254 -6.27 -14.15 -2.03
C ASP A 254 -5.38 -14.35 -0.80
N GLN A 255 -6.02 -14.53 0.35
CA GLN A 255 -5.33 -14.82 1.61
C GLN A 255 -4.91 -16.30 1.72
N LEU A 256 -5.20 -17.12 0.70
CA LEU A 256 -4.82 -18.53 0.70
C LEU A 256 -3.40 -18.72 0.13
N TYR A 257 -3.11 -18.08 -1.01
CA TYR A 257 -1.82 -18.19 -1.68
C TYR A 257 -1.21 -16.85 -2.14
N GLY A 258 -1.99 -15.76 -2.18
CA GLY A 258 -1.54 -14.46 -2.71
C GLY A 258 -1.25 -14.46 -4.20
N LEU A 259 -1.80 -15.41 -4.96
CA LEU A 259 -1.57 -15.57 -6.39
C LEU A 259 -2.58 -14.78 -7.22
N LYS A 260 -3.85 -14.76 -6.81
CA LYS A 260 -4.96 -14.31 -7.65
C LYS A 260 -5.25 -12.84 -7.47
N THR A 261 -5.43 -12.13 -8.59
CA THR A 261 -5.58 -10.68 -8.58
C THR A 261 -7.04 -10.24 -8.59
N ALA A 262 -7.34 -9.20 -7.84
CA ALA A 262 -8.67 -8.60 -7.72
C ALA A 262 -8.83 -7.43 -8.70
N PHE A 263 -10.04 -7.28 -9.22
CA PHE A 263 -10.43 -6.17 -10.09
C PHE A 263 -10.49 -4.86 -9.30
N GLU A 264 -9.88 -3.81 -9.84
CA GLU A 264 -9.95 -2.45 -9.31
C GLU A 264 -9.87 -1.39 -10.41
N ALA A 265 -10.34 -0.19 -10.07
CA ALA A 265 -10.32 0.97 -10.94
C ALA A 265 -9.99 2.25 -10.18
N PHE A 266 -9.03 3.01 -10.71
CA PHE A 266 -8.78 4.42 -10.39
C PHE A 266 -8.92 5.25 -11.66
N VAL A 267 -9.78 6.27 -11.65
CA VAL A 267 -9.81 7.30 -12.70
C VAL A 267 -9.18 8.56 -12.14
N LEU A 268 -8.14 9.07 -12.78
CA LEU A 268 -7.23 10.05 -12.19
C LEU A 268 -7.01 11.25 -13.12
N VAL A 269 -6.79 12.41 -12.51
CA VAL A 269 -6.34 13.64 -13.18
C VAL A 269 -5.01 14.03 -12.58
N LYS A 270 -4.01 14.26 -13.43
CA LYS A 270 -2.65 14.57 -12.99
C LYS A 270 -2.58 15.97 -12.40
N ASP A 271 -2.01 16.10 -11.20
CA ASP A 271 -1.52 17.40 -10.73
C ASP A 271 -0.20 17.70 -11.45
N ILE A 272 -0.28 18.58 -12.45
CA ILE A 272 0.86 18.96 -13.30
C ILE A 272 1.94 19.68 -12.48
N GLU A 273 1.56 20.54 -11.53
CA GLU A 273 2.50 21.37 -10.80
C GLU A 273 3.30 20.51 -9.81
N TRP A 274 2.61 19.70 -8.99
CA TRP A 274 3.27 18.79 -8.06
C TRP A 274 4.09 17.74 -8.79
N SER A 275 3.55 17.13 -9.85
CA SER A 275 4.30 16.15 -10.64
C SER A 275 5.59 16.75 -11.23
N ALA A 276 5.57 18.01 -11.69
CA ALA A 276 6.77 18.68 -12.16
C ALA A 276 7.79 18.95 -11.04
N ARG A 277 7.34 19.21 -9.80
CA ARG A 277 8.22 19.30 -8.62
C ARG A 277 8.87 17.95 -8.31
N LEU A 278 8.09 16.87 -8.31
CA LEU A 278 8.55 15.51 -8.04
C LEU A 278 9.63 15.03 -9.03
N GLN A 279 9.43 15.30 -10.32
CA GLN A 279 10.42 14.99 -11.35
C GLN A 279 11.75 15.73 -11.14
N ARG A 280 11.73 16.97 -10.61
CA ARG A 280 12.96 17.67 -10.23
C ARG A 280 13.64 17.02 -9.03
N PHE A 281 12.87 16.62 -8.01
CA PHE A 281 13.42 15.97 -6.81
C PHE A 281 14.10 14.63 -7.12
N ALA A 282 13.59 13.87 -8.11
CA ALA A 282 14.22 12.62 -8.55
C ALA A 282 15.69 12.80 -8.99
N GLN A 283 16.04 13.96 -9.55
CA GLN A 283 17.42 14.28 -9.96
C GLN A 283 18.38 14.44 -8.77
N HIS A 284 17.84 14.73 -7.59
CA HIS A 284 18.61 14.93 -6.36
C HIS A 284 18.81 13.66 -5.54
N LEU A 285 18.17 12.53 -5.90
CA LEU A 285 18.28 11.27 -5.16
C LEU A 285 19.74 10.81 -4.93
N PRO A 286 20.66 10.89 -5.91
CA PRO A 286 22.06 10.55 -5.65
C PRO A 286 22.71 11.47 -4.61
N ALA A 287 22.36 12.75 -4.58
CA ALA A 287 22.89 13.70 -3.60
C ALA A 287 22.32 13.43 -2.20
N LEU A 288 21.02 13.15 -2.11
CA LEU A 288 20.34 12.77 -0.87
C LEU A 288 20.91 11.48 -0.27
N GLN A 289 21.17 10.45 -1.10
CA GLN A 289 21.81 9.21 -0.69
C GLN A 289 23.22 9.44 -0.09
N ARG A 290 24.05 10.26 -0.75
CA ARG A 290 25.38 10.61 -0.24
C ARG A 290 25.32 11.50 1.01
N GLY A 291 24.24 12.25 1.15
CA GLY A 291 24.02 13.15 2.27
C GLY A 291 23.43 12.49 3.51
N LEU A 292 23.03 11.20 3.45
CA LEU A 292 22.38 10.51 4.57
C LEU A 292 23.17 10.74 5.87
N PRO A 293 22.49 11.00 7.01
CA PRO A 293 23.14 11.38 8.26
C PRO A 293 23.71 10.16 9.00
N VAL A 294 24.59 9.41 8.34
CA VAL A 294 25.22 8.18 8.83
C VAL A 294 26.70 8.14 8.40
N GLU A 295 27.49 7.18 8.88
CA GLU A 295 28.89 7.02 8.40
C GLU A 295 28.94 6.64 6.91
N ASP A 296 29.99 7.06 6.21
CA ASP A 296 30.09 6.93 4.75
C ASP A 296 30.00 5.50 4.22
N ARG A 297 30.42 4.50 5.01
CA ARG A 297 30.31 3.08 4.64
C ARG A 297 28.86 2.61 4.42
N TYR A 298 27.89 3.29 5.04
CA TYR A 298 26.46 2.98 4.92
C TYR A 298 25.78 3.71 3.75
N LYS A 299 26.53 4.49 2.95
CA LYS A 299 25.99 5.33 1.86
C LYS A 299 26.35 4.82 0.46
N ALA A 300 26.92 3.62 0.37
CA ALA A 300 27.51 3.08 -0.86
C ALA A 300 26.47 2.75 -1.94
N GLU A 301 25.24 2.43 -1.54
CA GLU A 301 24.11 2.21 -2.44
C GLU A 301 23.82 3.45 -3.28
N MET A 302 23.35 3.27 -4.51
CA MET A 302 22.95 4.36 -5.38
C MET A 302 21.49 4.14 -5.80
N PRO A 303 20.58 5.09 -5.53
CA PRO A 303 19.21 4.96 -5.98
C PRO A 303 19.15 4.99 -7.51
N GLY A 304 18.19 4.25 -8.07
CA GLY A 304 17.83 4.41 -9.48
C GLY A 304 17.26 5.81 -9.72
N THR A 305 17.55 6.38 -10.88
CA THR A 305 17.06 7.71 -11.27
C THR A 305 15.70 7.68 -11.95
N ASP A 306 15.19 6.50 -12.27
CA ASP A 306 14.03 6.30 -13.17
C ASP A 306 12.71 6.15 -12.41
N ALA A 307 12.66 6.60 -11.14
CA ALA A 307 11.44 6.55 -10.34
C ALA A 307 10.42 7.59 -10.86
N ASP A 308 9.30 7.11 -11.41
CA ASP A 308 8.24 7.98 -11.93
C ASP A 308 7.23 8.33 -10.83
N LEU A 309 7.51 9.42 -10.12
CA LEU A 309 6.65 9.95 -9.06
C LEU A 309 5.74 11.05 -9.61
N ASN A 310 4.44 10.88 -9.43
CA ASN A 310 3.45 11.87 -9.83
C ASN A 310 2.35 12.00 -8.78
N ALA A 311 1.72 13.16 -8.76
CA ALA A 311 0.57 13.47 -7.94
C ALA A 311 -0.68 13.53 -8.82
N TYR A 312 -1.81 13.08 -8.27
CA TYR A 312 -3.08 13.01 -8.95
C TYR A 312 -4.22 13.39 -8.02
N PHE A 313 -5.26 13.96 -8.61
CA PHE A 313 -6.59 13.98 -8.04
C PHE A 313 -7.34 12.75 -8.53
N ALA A 314 -7.83 11.93 -7.62
CA ALA A 314 -8.71 10.84 -7.99
C ALA A 314 -10.11 11.38 -8.32
N LEU A 315 -10.77 10.82 -9.33
CA LEU A 315 -12.16 11.09 -9.68
C LEU A 315 -13.07 9.90 -9.36
N TYR A 316 -12.49 8.70 -9.30
CA TYR A 316 -13.23 7.48 -9.01
C TYR A 316 -12.31 6.39 -8.47
N TYR A 317 -12.85 5.64 -7.51
CA TYR A 317 -12.35 4.39 -6.95
C TYR A 317 -13.44 3.34 -7.16
N GLY A 318 -13.07 2.20 -7.74
CA GLY A 318 -13.94 1.03 -7.87
C GLY A 318 -13.20 -0.27 -7.57
N GLY A 319 -13.94 -1.26 -7.13
CA GLY A 319 -13.41 -2.59 -6.81
C GLY A 319 -12.53 -2.60 -5.57
N ASP A 320 -11.41 -3.32 -5.61
CA ASP A 320 -10.52 -3.50 -4.45
C ASP A 320 -10.06 -2.16 -3.86
N ALA A 321 -9.70 -1.21 -4.72
CA ALA A 321 -9.36 0.16 -4.38
C ALA A 321 -10.40 0.90 -3.49
N ASN A 322 -11.68 0.54 -3.61
CA ASN A 322 -12.77 1.22 -2.91
C ASN A 322 -13.24 0.46 -1.65
N ALA A 323 -12.75 -0.74 -1.39
CA ALA A 323 -13.16 -1.56 -0.25
C ALA A 323 -12.49 -1.08 1.05
N GLY A 324 -13.27 -0.90 2.12
CA GLY A 324 -12.74 -0.55 3.45
C GLY A 324 -12.01 0.80 3.48
N ALA A 325 -10.76 0.80 3.97
CA ALA A 325 -9.93 2.01 4.02
C ALA A 325 -9.47 2.45 2.62
N LYS A 326 -9.43 3.76 2.39
CA LYS A 326 -9.06 4.30 1.08
C LYS A 326 -7.56 4.42 0.88
N THR A 327 -7.06 3.82 -0.19
CA THR A 327 -5.69 3.99 -0.71
C THR A 327 -5.40 5.45 -1.01
N ILE A 328 -4.22 5.91 -0.61
CA ILE A 328 -3.72 7.28 -0.85
C ILE A 328 -2.47 7.33 -1.71
N ALA A 329 -1.76 6.22 -1.86
CA ALA A 329 -0.55 6.07 -2.64
C ALA A 329 -0.57 4.70 -3.32
N ILE A 330 -0.12 4.64 -4.58
CA ILE A 330 -0.08 3.40 -5.38
C ILE A 330 1.32 3.25 -5.96
N ASN A 331 1.88 2.04 -5.98
CA ASN A 331 3.15 1.73 -6.64
C ASN A 331 2.98 0.52 -7.57
N LEU A 332 2.97 0.76 -8.88
CA LEU A 332 2.64 -0.24 -9.90
C LEU A 332 3.61 -0.19 -11.09
N PRO A 333 3.63 -1.24 -11.95
CA PRO A 333 2.88 -2.51 -11.84
C PRO A 333 3.52 -3.49 -10.84
N ASN A 334 2.78 -4.53 -10.45
CA ASN A 334 3.27 -5.62 -9.61
C ASN A 334 4.16 -6.64 -10.37
N ASP A 335 4.09 -6.66 -11.71
CA ASP A 335 4.87 -7.55 -12.57
C ASP A 335 6.38 -7.23 -12.50
N GLU A 336 7.17 -8.20 -12.03
CA GLU A 336 8.61 -8.05 -11.83
C GLU A 336 9.39 -7.83 -13.15
N GLU A 337 8.94 -8.44 -14.25
CA GLU A 337 9.59 -8.28 -15.56
C GLU A 337 9.37 -6.86 -16.10
N VAL A 338 8.16 -6.31 -15.92
CA VAL A 338 7.88 -4.90 -16.26
C VAL A 338 8.68 -3.97 -15.36
N GLN A 339 8.74 -4.24 -14.05
CA GLN A 339 9.55 -3.44 -13.12
C GLN A 339 11.04 -3.45 -13.50
N LEU A 340 11.59 -4.60 -13.87
CA LEU A 340 12.98 -4.72 -14.32
C LEU A 340 13.23 -3.97 -15.63
N ALA A 341 12.25 -3.95 -16.54
CA ALA A 341 12.39 -3.31 -17.85
C ALA A 341 12.17 -1.79 -17.82
N LYS A 342 11.25 -1.31 -16.96
CA LYS A 342 10.70 0.06 -17.02
C LYS A 342 10.67 0.79 -15.67
N GLY A 343 10.98 0.12 -14.57
CA GLY A 343 10.79 0.65 -13.22
C GLY A 343 9.32 0.59 -12.77
N SER A 344 8.95 1.42 -11.80
CA SER A 344 7.58 1.55 -11.30
C SER A 344 7.11 3.00 -11.31
N ARG A 345 5.79 3.19 -11.35
CA ARG A 345 5.12 4.49 -11.17
C ARG A 345 4.55 4.56 -9.78
N ARG A 346 4.81 5.68 -9.09
CA ARG A 346 4.23 6.00 -7.79
C ARG A 346 3.23 7.13 -7.95
N LEU A 347 1.97 6.85 -7.62
CA LEU A 347 0.85 7.77 -7.80
C LEU A 347 0.33 8.19 -6.43
N GLN A 348 0.45 9.48 -6.11
CA GLN A 348 -0.06 10.07 -4.87
C GLN A 348 -1.44 10.69 -5.09
N LEU A 349 -2.43 10.31 -4.29
CA LEU A 349 -3.85 10.67 -4.47
C LEU A 349 -4.20 11.86 -3.57
N GLU A 350 -3.94 13.06 -4.06
CA GLU A 350 -3.90 14.31 -3.29
C GLU A 350 -5.23 14.66 -2.62
N ASN A 351 -6.35 14.61 -3.35
CA ASN A 351 -7.66 14.91 -2.78
C ASN A 351 -8.13 13.87 -1.74
N THR A 352 -7.73 12.60 -1.89
CA THR A 352 -8.00 11.58 -0.88
C THR A 352 -7.12 11.79 0.36
N MET A 353 -5.83 12.12 0.17
CA MET A 353 -4.97 12.56 1.28
C MET A 353 -5.55 13.78 1.98
N ARG A 354 -6.07 14.75 1.23
CA ARG A 354 -6.69 15.98 1.75
C ARG A 354 -7.86 15.66 2.64
N ALA A 355 -8.75 14.79 2.16
CA ALA A 355 -9.89 14.34 2.93
C ALA A 355 -9.48 13.69 4.26
N LYS A 356 -8.49 12.78 4.25
CA LYS A 356 -7.97 12.18 5.49
C LYS A 356 -7.30 13.22 6.40
N PHE A 357 -6.57 14.18 5.83
CA PHE A 357 -5.96 15.27 6.59
C PHE A 357 -7.03 16.10 7.31
N ASP A 358 -8.04 16.59 6.59
CA ASP A 358 -9.08 17.47 7.13
C ASP A 358 -9.99 16.73 8.13
N THR A 359 -10.35 15.48 7.85
CA THR A 359 -11.36 14.74 8.66
C THR A 359 -10.76 13.92 9.80
N ILE A 360 -9.47 13.57 9.74
CA ILE A 360 -8.82 12.69 10.72
C ILE A 360 -7.65 13.39 11.39
N LEU A 361 -6.67 13.86 10.60
CA LEU A 361 -5.44 14.40 11.18
C LEU A 361 -5.67 15.71 11.93
N VAL A 362 -6.43 16.65 11.37
CA VAL A 362 -6.71 17.94 12.00
C VAL A 362 -7.45 17.77 13.34
N PRO A 363 -8.53 16.96 13.46
CA PRO A 363 -9.16 16.69 14.75
C PRO A 363 -8.23 16.04 15.80
N ILE A 364 -7.31 15.16 15.37
CA ILE A 364 -6.28 14.59 16.25
C ILE A 364 -5.33 15.68 16.72
N ALA A 365 -4.88 16.54 15.82
CA ALA A 365 -3.98 17.63 16.16
C ALA A 365 -4.65 18.65 17.10
N ASP A 366 -5.94 18.95 16.91
CA ASP A 366 -6.72 19.81 17.80
C ASP A 366 -6.89 19.23 19.20
N ALA A 367 -6.83 17.91 19.35
CA ALA A 367 -6.86 17.25 20.63
C ALA A 367 -5.48 17.27 21.32
N LEU A 368 -4.42 16.89 20.58
CA LEU A 368 -3.15 16.51 21.18
C LEU A 368 -2.00 17.49 20.93
N ILE A 369 -2.06 18.38 19.94
CA ILE A 369 -0.98 19.33 19.67
C ILE A 369 -1.19 20.62 20.46
N ASP A 370 -0.09 21.17 20.98
CA ASP A 370 -0.10 22.44 21.72
C ASP A 370 -0.68 23.57 20.85
N PRO A 371 -1.61 24.39 21.38
CA PRO A 371 -2.25 25.45 20.63
C PRO A 371 -1.29 26.41 19.92
N SER A 372 -0.09 26.64 20.48
CA SER A 372 0.92 27.51 19.86
C SER A 372 1.54 26.96 18.56
N GLN A 373 1.37 25.66 18.29
CA GLN A 373 1.92 24.99 17.12
C GLN A 373 0.86 24.50 16.12
N ARG A 374 -0.44 24.57 16.43
CA ARG A 374 -1.50 24.08 15.53
C ARG A 374 -1.54 24.79 14.18
N GLY A 375 -1.11 26.05 14.10
CA GLY A 375 -0.98 26.78 12.83
C GLY A 375 0.07 26.20 11.88
N ARG A 376 0.87 25.23 12.35
CA ARG A 376 1.86 24.48 11.55
C ARG A 376 1.34 23.14 11.04
N ILE A 377 0.14 22.74 11.44
CA ILE A 377 -0.55 21.57 10.90
C ILE A 377 -1.10 21.98 9.54
N THR A 378 -0.37 21.64 8.48
CA THR A 378 -0.71 22.01 7.11
C THR A 378 -0.78 20.76 6.24
N PHE A 379 -1.61 20.81 5.20
CA PHE A 379 -1.66 19.71 4.28
C PHE A 379 -0.39 19.56 3.47
N ASP A 380 0.23 20.66 3.04
CA ASP A 380 1.47 20.59 2.26
C ASP A 380 2.55 19.83 3.04
N ALA A 381 2.59 19.99 4.37
CA ALA A 381 3.44 19.18 5.24
C ALA A 381 2.99 17.70 5.34
N PHE A 382 1.69 17.42 5.35
CA PHE A 382 1.18 16.03 5.37
C PHE A 382 1.47 15.31 4.05
N PHE A 383 0.93 15.88 2.97
CA PHE A 383 1.61 16.20 1.71
C PHE A 383 2.97 15.54 1.46
N GLU A 384 3.97 16.38 1.73
CA GLU A 384 5.41 16.14 1.68
C GLU A 384 5.83 14.96 2.55
N ASN A 385 5.34 14.83 3.79
CA ASN A 385 5.71 13.71 4.66
C ASN A 385 5.36 12.35 4.03
N VAL A 386 4.14 12.18 3.52
CA VAL A 386 3.71 10.94 2.84
C VAL A 386 4.49 10.76 1.55
N MET A 387 4.66 11.82 0.78
CA MET A 387 5.35 11.72 -0.50
C MET A 387 6.83 11.33 -0.34
N PHE A 388 7.56 12.00 0.56
CA PHE A 388 8.97 11.71 0.78
C PHE A 388 9.19 10.41 1.55
N HIS A 389 8.21 9.89 2.28
CA HIS A 389 8.21 8.51 2.76
C HIS A 389 8.34 7.53 1.57
N GLU A 390 7.48 7.66 0.55
CA GLU A 390 7.53 6.79 -0.64
C GLU A 390 8.85 6.91 -1.42
N VAL A 391 9.42 8.11 -1.47
CA VAL A 391 10.74 8.32 -2.09
C VAL A 391 11.84 7.65 -1.24
N ALA A 392 11.73 7.74 0.08
CA ALA A 392 12.73 7.24 1.02
C ALA A 392 12.85 5.71 1.03
N HIS A 393 11.83 4.96 0.61
CA HIS A 393 11.97 3.53 0.32
C HIS A 393 13.06 3.24 -0.72
N GLY A 394 13.26 4.15 -1.69
CA GLY A 394 14.30 4.05 -2.70
C GLY A 394 15.72 4.36 -2.20
N LEU A 395 15.85 4.89 -0.98
CA LEU A 395 17.10 5.33 -0.37
C LEU A 395 17.55 4.38 0.75
N GLY A 396 18.80 4.56 1.20
CA GLY A 396 19.39 3.79 2.28
C GLY A 396 20.08 2.53 1.78
N ILE A 397 19.92 1.42 2.50
CA ILE A 397 20.71 0.20 2.33
C ILE A 397 19.81 -0.96 1.92
N LYS A 398 20.19 -1.72 0.89
CA LYS A 398 19.46 -2.94 0.46
C LYS A 398 20.24 -4.21 0.79
N ASN A 399 21.57 -4.14 0.79
CA ASN A 399 22.46 -5.27 1.09
C ASN A 399 23.29 -5.00 2.35
N THR A 400 23.49 -6.03 3.17
CA THR A 400 24.35 -5.90 4.36
C THR A 400 25.80 -5.61 3.95
N LEU A 401 26.50 -4.80 4.75
CA LEU A 401 27.86 -4.35 4.46
C LEU A 401 28.88 -5.49 4.47
N ASP A 402 28.56 -6.59 5.16
CA ASP A 402 29.39 -7.80 5.19
C ASP A 402 29.12 -8.76 4.03
N GLY A 403 28.18 -8.42 3.13
CA GLY A 403 27.85 -9.22 1.95
C GLY A 403 27.14 -10.54 2.24
N ARG A 404 26.59 -10.73 3.46
CA ARG A 404 25.88 -11.97 3.82
C ARG A 404 24.49 -12.08 3.21
N GLY A 405 23.94 -11.00 2.65
CA GLY A 405 22.68 -11.03 1.92
C GLY A 405 21.99 -9.66 1.89
N THR A 406 20.70 -9.70 1.60
CA THR A 406 19.82 -8.53 1.66
C THR A 406 19.46 -8.18 3.11
N VAL A 407 19.09 -6.92 3.35
CA VAL A 407 18.56 -6.47 4.64
C VAL A 407 17.32 -7.28 5.04
N ARG A 408 16.49 -7.66 4.05
CA ARG A 408 15.30 -8.48 4.25
C ARG A 408 15.62 -9.86 4.80
N GLU A 409 16.64 -10.52 4.27
CA GLU A 409 17.08 -11.82 4.76
C GLU A 409 17.69 -11.72 6.16
N ALA A 410 18.41 -10.63 6.44
CA ALA A 410 19.07 -10.42 7.73
C ALA A 410 18.07 -10.07 8.86
N LEU A 411 17.05 -9.25 8.58
CA LEU A 411 16.11 -8.77 9.60
C LEU A 411 14.82 -9.58 9.73
N THR A 412 14.57 -10.51 8.81
CA THR A 412 13.45 -11.46 8.87
C THR A 412 12.10 -10.76 9.12
N ASP A 413 11.42 -11.10 10.21
CA ASP A 413 10.15 -10.56 10.71
C ASP A 413 10.20 -9.06 11.08
N LEU A 414 11.39 -8.49 11.29
CA LEU A 414 11.56 -7.08 11.59
C LEU A 414 11.68 -6.21 10.34
N THR A 415 11.86 -6.81 9.16
CA THR A 415 12.16 -6.08 7.91
C THR A 415 11.12 -4.99 7.63
N ALA A 416 9.84 -5.34 7.68
CA ALA A 416 8.77 -4.43 7.30
C ALA A 416 8.73 -3.20 8.22
N SER A 417 8.75 -3.38 9.55
CA SER A 417 8.69 -2.24 10.48
C SER A 417 9.95 -1.37 10.45
N TYR A 418 11.12 -1.94 10.18
CA TYR A 418 12.34 -1.15 9.99
C TYR A 418 12.37 -0.39 8.67
N GLU A 419 11.84 -0.96 7.60
CA GLU A 419 11.75 -0.30 6.29
C GLU A 419 10.78 0.88 6.33
N GLU A 420 9.62 0.71 6.98
CA GLU A 420 8.66 1.80 7.25
C GLU A 420 9.29 2.91 8.11
N GLY A 421 9.94 2.53 9.23
CA GLY A 421 10.58 3.51 10.12
C GLY A 421 11.74 4.24 9.46
N LYS A 422 12.46 3.58 8.54
CA LYS A 422 13.46 4.22 7.69
C LYS A 422 12.79 5.24 6.79
N ALA A 423 11.74 4.85 6.07
CA ALA A 423 11.05 5.71 5.12
C ALA A 423 10.46 6.96 5.78
N ASP A 424 9.79 6.82 6.92
CA ASP A 424 9.23 7.93 7.71
C ASP A 424 10.31 8.97 8.10
N ILE A 425 11.41 8.51 8.69
CA ILE A 425 12.43 9.40 9.24
C ILE A 425 13.33 9.97 8.15
N LEU A 426 13.67 9.17 7.13
CA LEU A 426 14.41 9.67 5.98
C LEU A 426 13.58 10.65 5.14
N GLY A 427 12.25 10.53 5.10
CA GLY A 427 11.37 11.52 4.48
C GLY A 427 11.57 12.91 5.09
N LEU A 428 11.59 13.01 6.43
CA LEU A 428 11.87 14.26 7.14
C LEU A 428 13.28 14.81 6.87
N TYR A 429 14.29 13.92 6.82
CA TYR A 429 15.64 14.30 6.43
C TYR A 429 15.68 14.88 5.00
N MET A 430 15.00 14.24 4.05
CA MET A 430 14.94 14.66 2.66
C MET A 430 14.31 16.03 2.50
N ILE A 431 13.19 16.29 3.19
CA ILE A 431 12.54 17.61 3.20
C ILE A 431 13.54 18.69 3.64
N GLY A 432 14.26 18.43 4.73
CA GLY A 432 15.28 19.36 5.24
C GLY A 432 16.45 19.57 4.27
N ALA A 433 16.93 18.49 3.64
CA ALA A 433 18.02 18.54 2.68
C ALA A 433 17.63 19.29 1.39
N LEU A 434 16.45 19.01 0.85
CA LEU A 434 15.90 19.69 -0.34
C LEU A 434 15.60 21.17 -0.06
N GLY A 435 15.13 21.50 1.15
CA GLY A 435 15.02 22.89 1.61
C GLY A 435 16.38 23.61 1.60
N GLY A 436 17.43 22.94 2.08
CA GLY A 436 18.80 23.47 2.04
C GLY A 436 19.37 23.64 0.62
N MET A 437 18.86 22.88 -0.36
CA MET A 437 19.20 23.01 -1.78
C MET A 437 18.35 24.07 -2.51
N GLY A 438 17.32 24.63 -1.87
CA GLY A 438 16.38 25.58 -2.47
C GLY A 438 15.30 24.93 -3.35
N GLU A 439 15.12 23.62 -3.25
CA GLU A 439 14.10 22.86 -4.00
C GLU A 439 12.74 22.83 -3.27
N LEU A 440 12.75 23.03 -1.95
CA LEU A 440 11.59 23.24 -1.10
C LEU A 440 11.75 24.52 -0.29
N ASP A 441 10.66 25.02 0.27
CA ASP A 441 10.70 26.12 1.23
C ASP A 441 11.30 25.65 2.56
N ALA A 442 12.54 26.06 2.85
CA ALA A 442 13.25 25.66 4.05
C ALA A 442 12.55 26.10 5.36
N ASP A 443 11.72 27.15 5.30
CA ASP A 443 10.98 27.66 6.47
C ASP A 443 9.79 26.74 6.84
N LYS A 444 9.45 25.78 5.97
CA LYS A 444 8.33 24.83 6.13
C LYS A 444 8.72 23.49 6.77
N LEU A 445 9.99 23.26 7.06
CA LEU A 445 10.40 22.03 7.74
C LEU A 445 9.77 21.88 9.14
N ASP A 446 9.58 23.00 9.86
CA ASP A 446 8.89 22.98 11.15
C ASP A 446 7.43 22.54 11.02
N ASP A 447 6.77 22.87 9.90
CA ASP A 447 5.39 22.45 9.61
C ASP A 447 5.35 20.92 9.41
N ASN A 448 6.34 20.37 8.72
CA ASN A 448 6.54 18.93 8.57
C ASN A 448 6.75 18.22 9.91
N TYR A 449 7.55 18.78 10.82
CA TYR A 449 7.77 18.17 12.15
C TYR A 449 6.52 18.13 13.03
N VAL A 450 5.74 19.21 13.11
CA VAL A 450 4.51 19.21 13.91
C VAL A 450 3.46 18.29 13.28
N THR A 451 3.34 18.33 11.95
CA THR A 451 2.41 17.49 11.19
C THR A 451 2.76 16.00 11.30
N PHE A 452 4.06 15.65 11.27
CA PHE A 452 4.54 14.29 11.49
C PHE A 452 4.18 13.78 12.88
N LEU A 453 4.38 14.58 13.93
CA LEU A 453 3.98 14.20 15.29
C LEU A 453 2.47 13.93 15.40
N ALA A 454 1.63 14.77 14.78
CA ALA A 454 0.20 14.49 14.69
C ALA A 454 -0.09 13.20 13.90
N GLY A 455 0.69 12.94 12.85
CA GLY A 455 0.64 11.74 12.01
C GLY A 455 0.93 10.46 12.78
N ILE A 456 1.92 10.49 13.69
CA ILE A 456 2.19 9.36 14.60
C ILE A 456 0.94 8.99 15.38
N PHE A 457 0.24 9.96 16.00
CA PHE A 457 -0.98 9.70 16.77
C PHE A 457 -2.10 9.09 15.92
N ARG A 458 -2.18 9.43 14.64
CA ARG A 458 -3.09 8.77 13.69
C ARG A 458 -2.65 7.32 13.45
N SER A 459 -1.39 7.10 13.07
CA SER A 459 -0.87 5.79 12.68
C SER A 459 -0.89 4.76 13.81
N VAL A 460 -0.65 5.19 15.06
CA VAL A 460 -0.63 4.28 16.22
C VAL A 460 -2.03 3.77 16.61
N ARG A 461 -3.09 4.44 16.14
CA ARG A 461 -4.48 3.96 16.29
C ARG A 461 -4.73 2.68 15.48
N PHE A 462 -3.93 2.40 14.45
CA PHE A 462 -3.98 1.13 13.71
C PHE A 462 -3.42 -0.06 14.52
N GLY A 463 -2.82 0.20 15.69
CA GLY A 463 -2.40 -0.83 16.63
C GLY A 463 -1.01 -1.40 16.37
N ALA A 464 -0.48 -2.10 17.38
CA ALA A 464 0.87 -2.67 17.41
C ALA A 464 1.07 -3.88 16.46
N GLY A 465 0.02 -4.36 15.81
CA GLY A 465 0.07 -5.44 14.83
C GLY A 465 0.56 -5.00 13.45
N SER A 466 0.45 -3.72 13.11
CA SER A 466 0.90 -3.19 11.81
C SER A 466 2.38 -2.81 11.82
N ALA A 467 3.10 -3.08 10.72
CA ALA A 467 4.50 -2.68 10.57
C ALA A 467 4.69 -1.17 10.74
N HIS A 468 3.80 -0.38 10.14
CA HIS A 468 3.80 1.08 10.23
C HIS A 468 3.49 1.57 11.67
N GLY A 469 2.56 0.92 12.39
CA GLY A 469 2.29 1.23 13.79
C GLY A 469 3.50 0.92 14.70
N GLN A 470 4.18 -0.21 14.47
CA GLN A 470 5.42 -0.55 15.18
C GLN A 470 6.54 0.46 14.91
N ALA A 471 6.74 0.83 13.65
CA ALA A 471 7.72 1.83 13.22
C ALA A 471 7.47 3.18 13.91
N ASN A 472 6.23 3.67 13.88
CA ASN A 472 5.83 4.91 14.52
C ASN A 472 6.00 4.89 16.04
N MET A 473 5.87 3.74 16.69
CA MET A 473 6.16 3.62 18.13
C MET A 473 7.63 3.72 18.45
N VAL A 474 8.48 3.08 17.65
CA VAL A 474 9.92 3.24 17.77
C VAL A 474 10.32 4.70 17.56
N ALA A 475 9.81 5.35 16.50
CA ALA A 475 10.06 6.75 16.21
C ALA A 475 9.59 7.66 17.36
N PHE A 476 8.34 7.51 17.81
CA PHE A 476 7.78 8.32 18.88
C PHE A 476 8.63 8.26 20.16
N ASN A 477 8.92 7.06 20.65
CA ASN A 477 9.63 6.91 21.92
C ASN A 477 11.08 7.36 21.82
N PHE A 478 11.76 7.10 20.69
CA PHE A 478 13.12 7.57 20.48
C PHE A 478 13.20 9.09 20.40
N LEU A 479 12.34 9.72 19.60
CA LEU A 479 12.28 11.18 19.47
C LEU A 479 11.90 11.84 20.80
N HIS A 480 10.95 11.26 21.53
CA HIS A 480 10.56 11.74 22.86
C HIS A 480 11.72 11.67 23.87
N GLU A 481 12.45 10.55 23.91
CA GLU A 481 13.62 10.39 24.78
C GLU A 481 14.72 11.41 24.47
N ARG A 482 14.89 11.76 23.19
CA ARG A 482 15.81 12.82 22.73
C ARG A 482 15.30 14.24 23.01
N GLY A 483 14.10 14.39 23.57
CA GLY A 483 13.51 15.68 23.88
C GLY A 483 13.03 16.45 22.66
N ALA A 484 12.85 15.78 21.52
CA ALA A 484 12.32 16.37 20.28
C ALA A 484 10.92 16.94 20.45
N PHE A 485 10.16 16.40 21.40
CA PHE A 485 8.88 16.95 21.84
C PHE A 485 8.60 16.53 23.28
N ALA A 486 7.72 17.29 23.95
CA ALA A 486 7.31 17.03 25.32
C ALA A 486 5.81 17.20 25.52
N ARG A 487 5.23 16.38 26.40
CA ARG A 487 3.84 16.50 26.84
C ARG A 487 3.73 17.49 27.99
N ASN A 488 2.83 18.45 27.87
CA ASN A 488 2.44 19.32 28.98
C ASN A 488 1.46 18.55 29.88
N ALA A 489 1.84 18.30 31.13
CA ALA A 489 1.03 17.53 32.07
C ALA A 489 -0.32 18.21 32.43
N ALA A 490 -0.39 19.54 32.35
CA ALA A 490 -1.59 20.29 32.71
C ALA A 490 -2.61 20.35 31.57
N SER A 491 -2.16 20.59 30.33
CA SER A 491 -3.06 20.65 29.16
C SER A 491 -3.26 19.29 28.49
N GLY A 492 -2.36 18.33 28.70
CA GLY A 492 -2.35 17.05 27.99
C GLY A 492 -1.84 17.14 26.55
N THR A 493 -1.34 18.30 26.12
CA THR A 493 -0.91 18.54 24.73
C THR A 493 0.60 18.38 24.56
N TRP A 494 1.02 18.00 23.37
CA TRP A 494 2.39 17.77 22.95
C TRP A 494 2.92 18.94 22.15
N ARG A 495 4.17 19.31 22.42
CA ARG A 495 4.87 20.42 21.76
C ARG A 495 6.23 20.00 21.27
N VAL A 496 6.54 20.29 20.01
CA VAL A 496 7.83 20.04 19.36
C VAL A 496 8.87 21.08 19.76
N ASP A 497 10.09 20.62 20.05
CA ASP A 497 11.32 21.40 20.15
C ASP A 497 12.09 21.23 18.84
N PHE A 498 12.01 22.21 17.93
CA PHE A 498 12.46 22.07 16.54
C PHE A 498 13.97 21.78 16.40
N ALA A 499 14.79 22.36 17.27
CA ALA A 499 16.24 22.13 17.25
C ALA A 499 16.55 20.67 17.62
N LYS A 500 15.94 20.18 18.71
CA LYS A 500 16.12 18.79 19.14
C LYS A 500 15.46 17.79 18.20
N MET A 501 14.34 18.17 17.57
CA MET A 501 13.69 17.33 16.56
C MET A 501 14.62 17.06 15.40
N ARG A 502 15.30 18.07 14.88
CA ARG A 502 16.29 17.92 13.81
C ARG A 502 17.42 16.96 14.21
N GLU A 503 18.02 17.17 15.37
CA GLU A 503 19.08 16.29 15.89
C GLU A 503 18.59 14.85 16.11
N ALA A 504 17.36 14.68 16.58
CA ALA A 504 16.78 13.37 16.86
C ALA A 504 16.40 12.61 15.58
N VAL A 505 15.94 13.30 14.53
CA VAL A 505 15.69 12.74 13.18
C VAL A 505 16.99 12.21 12.58
N ASP A 506 18.07 13.01 12.63
CA ASP A 506 19.39 12.58 12.13
C ASP A 506 19.91 11.37 12.92
N ALA A 507 19.79 11.40 14.25
CA ALA A 507 20.23 10.31 15.11
C ALA A 507 19.44 9.01 14.88
N LEU A 508 18.12 9.10 14.67
CA LEU A 508 17.28 7.94 14.39
C LEU A 508 17.56 7.36 13.01
N SER A 509 17.73 8.22 12.00
CA SER A 509 18.17 7.83 10.65
C SER A 509 19.47 7.04 10.71
N ALA A 510 20.49 7.57 11.40
CA ALA A 510 21.77 6.90 11.58
C ALA A 510 21.61 5.52 12.21
N LYS A 511 20.78 5.43 13.26
CA LYS A 511 20.55 4.20 14.02
C LYS A 511 19.89 3.12 13.16
N ILE A 512 18.82 3.47 12.44
CA ILE A 512 18.11 2.53 11.57
C ILE A 512 19.01 2.05 10.43
N LEU A 513 19.68 2.97 9.74
CA LEU A 513 20.61 2.63 8.65
C LEU A 513 21.77 1.75 9.13
N THR A 514 22.30 2.00 10.33
CA THR A 514 23.35 1.15 10.91
C THR A 514 22.84 -0.28 11.16
N LEU A 515 21.66 -0.42 11.76
CA LEU A 515 21.06 -1.73 12.03
C LEU A 515 20.79 -2.54 10.75
N GLN A 516 20.25 -1.87 9.72
CA GLN A 516 20.02 -2.48 8.41
C GLN A 516 21.36 -2.87 7.75
N GLY A 517 22.34 -1.96 7.75
CA GLY A 517 23.62 -2.18 7.11
C GLY A 517 24.46 -3.27 7.75
N ASP A 518 24.46 -3.35 9.08
CA ASP A 518 25.18 -4.40 9.80
C ASP A 518 24.44 -5.75 9.74
N GLY A 519 23.16 -5.75 9.34
CA GLY A 519 22.32 -6.94 9.37
C GLY A 519 22.17 -7.52 10.78
N ASP A 520 22.24 -6.66 11.81
CA ASP A 520 22.24 -7.07 13.21
C ASP A 520 20.82 -7.25 13.74
N TYR A 521 20.24 -8.42 13.45
CA TYR A 521 18.91 -8.81 13.89
C TYR A 521 18.72 -8.66 15.40
N GLU A 522 19.70 -9.04 16.20
CA GLU A 522 19.59 -9.04 17.66
C GLU A 522 19.57 -7.60 18.21
N ALA A 523 20.42 -6.72 17.69
CA ALA A 523 20.37 -5.31 18.03
C ALA A 523 19.08 -4.63 17.52
N ALA A 524 18.59 -5.01 16.34
CA ALA A 524 17.34 -4.51 15.80
C ALA A 524 16.14 -4.96 16.65
N ARG A 525 16.10 -6.22 17.08
CA ARG A 525 15.08 -6.73 17.99
C ARG A 525 15.11 -6.01 19.32
N ALA A 526 16.30 -5.85 19.92
CA ALA A 526 16.46 -5.15 21.19
C ALA A 526 16.00 -3.69 21.11
N PHE A 527 16.32 -3.00 20.02
CA PHE A 527 15.88 -1.61 19.79
C PHE A 527 14.36 -1.53 19.63
N ARG A 528 13.74 -2.44 18.87
CA ARG A 528 12.26 -2.56 18.77
C ARG A 528 11.64 -2.86 20.14
N ASP A 529 12.19 -3.79 20.93
CA ASP A 529 11.63 -4.15 22.23
C ASP A 529 11.72 -3.02 23.26
N GLN A 530 12.75 -2.17 23.14
CA GLN A 530 12.92 -0.98 23.96
C GLN A 530 11.91 0.12 23.59
N TYR A 531 11.79 0.46 22.29
CA TYR A 531 11.04 1.63 21.85
C TYR A 531 9.67 1.32 21.22
N GLY A 532 9.33 0.07 20.95
CA GLY A 532 8.09 -0.32 20.26
C GLY A 532 6.85 -0.44 21.15
N LYS A 533 6.92 -0.05 22.43
CA LYS A 533 5.82 -0.16 23.40
C LYS A 533 5.07 1.15 23.53
N VAL A 534 3.74 1.09 23.64
CA VAL A 534 2.90 2.26 23.93
C VAL A 534 3.05 2.65 25.41
N PRO A 535 3.59 3.83 25.75
CA PRO A 535 3.67 4.27 27.15
C PRO A 535 2.29 4.57 27.73
N ALA A 536 2.11 4.42 29.05
CA ALA A 536 0.82 4.62 29.71
C ALA A 536 0.20 6.02 29.47
N ALA A 537 1.02 7.07 29.41
CA ALA A 537 0.55 8.42 29.13
C ALA A 537 0.01 8.55 27.68
N LEU A 538 0.69 7.92 26.71
CA LEU A 538 0.21 7.88 25.34
C LEU A 538 -1.04 7.03 25.21
N GLN A 539 -1.12 5.88 25.89
CA GLN A 539 -2.34 5.06 25.89
C GLN A 539 -3.54 5.87 26.37
N ALA A 540 -3.40 6.64 27.45
CA ALA A 540 -4.47 7.51 27.94
C ALA A 540 -4.87 8.60 26.92
N ASP A 541 -3.91 9.14 26.16
CA ASP A 541 -4.19 10.09 25.08
C ASP A 541 -4.93 9.41 23.91
N LEU A 542 -4.56 8.18 23.55
CA LEU A 542 -5.24 7.39 22.51
C LEU A 542 -6.67 6.99 22.93
N ASP A 543 -6.87 6.62 24.19
CA ASP A 543 -8.18 6.33 24.76
C ASP A 543 -9.08 7.59 24.73
N ALA A 544 -8.50 8.75 25.03
CA ALA A 544 -9.20 10.03 24.94
C ALA A 544 -9.55 10.42 23.50
N LEU A 545 -8.70 10.10 22.52
CA LEU A 545 -9.02 10.25 21.10
C LEU A 545 -10.13 9.31 20.66
N ALA A 546 -10.13 8.06 21.13
CA ALA A 546 -11.19 7.09 20.81
C ALA A 546 -12.56 7.59 21.30
N ALA A 547 -12.61 8.27 22.45
CA ALA A 547 -13.84 8.88 22.99
C ALA A 547 -14.32 10.13 22.21
N ARG A 548 -13.52 10.68 21.30
CA ARG A 548 -13.88 11.86 20.49
C ARG A 548 -14.57 11.52 19.17
N GLU A 549 -14.79 10.24 18.90
CA GLU A 549 -15.45 9.75 17.67
C GLU A 549 -14.79 10.31 16.39
N ILE A 550 -13.47 10.52 16.44
CA ILE A 550 -12.71 10.94 15.25
C ILE A 550 -12.73 9.79 14.25
N PRO A 551 -13.11 10.04 12.99
CA PRO A 551 -13.11 9.01 11.96
C PRO A 551 -11.79 8.23 11.92
N VAL A 552 -11.91 6.94 11.62
CA VAL A 552 -10.78 6.05 11.37
C VAL A 552 -10.37 6.15 9.91
N ASP A 553 -11.35 6.23 9.01
CA ASP A 553 -11.12 6.40 7.58
C ASP A 553 -12.27 7.19 6.91
N ILE A 554 -12.35 7.14 5.58
CA ILE A 554 -13.30 7.90 4.78
C ILE A 554 -14.07 6.98 3.81
N VAL A 555 -15.28 7.39 3.46
CA VAL A 555 -16.04 6.85 2.32
C VAL A 555 -16.24 7.95 1.29
N LEU A 556 -16.15 7.60 0.02
CA LEU A 556 -16.10 8.59 -1.06
C LEU A 556 -17.49 8.77 -1.66
N ARG A 557 -17.92 10.02 -1.78
CA ARG A 557 -19.02 10.42 -2.66
C ARG A 557 -18.43 10.81 -4.01
N GLN A 558 -18.77 10.03 -5.03
CA GLN A 558 -18.11 10.01 -6.36
C GLN A 558 -19.14 10.23 -7.47
N ASP A 559 -20.12 11.11 -7.21
CA ASP A 559 -21.30 11.36 -8.03
C ASP A 559 -21.07 12.27 -9.25
#